data_AF-A0A1X7F4H2-F1
#
_entry.id   AF-A0A1X7F4H2-F1
#
_cell.length_a   1.000
_cell.length_b   1.000
_cell.length_c   1.000
_cell.angle_alpha   90.00
_cell.angle_beta   90.00
_cell.angle_gamma   90.00
#
_symmetry.space_group_name_H-M   'P 1'
#
loop_
_entity.id
_entity.type
_entity.pdbx_description
1 polymer ?
#
loop_
_entity_poly.entity_id
_entity_poly.type
_entity_poly.pdbx_seq_one_letter_code
_entity_poly.pdbx_strand_id
1 'polypeptide(L)'
;MECRDQESELAQTLSVLVSGAVEGLVSDVVVLDHGSRDGSSRVADAAGCRFHTHWDIKDILRSARGEWLLLAQPGARLQAGWIDEVMEYIALNKQPARFAPSRTYRLPFFKRIGRAVPPLEYGLLLPKRQAIALAKSGMDLEALAKGQKASKLASEMIPAWVAAAAR
;
A
#
# COMPACT_ATOMS: atom_id res chain seq x y z
N MET A 1 1.13 -2.24 -5.30
CA MET A 1 1.90 -2.97 -4.27
C MET A 1 3.00 -3.73 -4.98
N GLU A 2 4.22 -3.73 -4.45
CA GLU A 2 5.29 -4.59 -4.98
C GLU A 2 5.30 -5.94 -4.28
N CYS A 3 5.53 -7.01 -5.02
CA CYS A 3 5.42 -8.39 -4.54
C CYS A 3 6.61 -9.24 -4.99
N ARG A 4 7.05 -10.17 -4.13
CA ARG A 4 7.96 -11.26 -4.48
C ARG A 4 7.77 -12.46 -3.55
N ASP A 5 7.16 -13.53 -4.03
CA ASP A 5 6.89 -14.77 -3.29
C ASP A 5 6.03 -14.53 -2.01
N GLN A 6 4.96 -13.74 -2.15
CA GLN A 6 4.09 -13.29 -1.07
C GLN A 6 2.60 -13.64 -1.29
N GLU A 7 2.31 -14.85 -1.78
CA GLU A 7 0.96 -15.31 -2.11
C GLU A 7 -0.05 -15.08 -0.96
N SER A 8 0.31 -15.49 0.26
CA SER A 8 -0.58 -15.41 1.43
C SER A 8 -0.77 -13.97 1.94
N GLU A 9 0.28 -13.17 1.97
CA GLU A 9 0.27 -11.78 2.40
C GLU A 9 -0.53 -10.93 1.41
N LEU A 10 -0.36 -11.19 0.11
CA LEU A 10 -1.13 -10.54 -0.93
C LEU A 10 -2.62 -10.83 -0.74
N ALA A 11 -3.01 -12.09 -0.53
CA ALA A 11 -4.40 -12.46 -0.27
C ALA A 11 -4.99 -11.72 0.95
N GLN A 12 -4.21 -11.60 2.04
CA GLN A 12 -4.63 -10.87 3.24
C GLN A 12 -4.90 -9.38 2.96
N THR A 13 -4.01 -8.70 2.25
CA THR A 13 -4.22 -7.28 1.91
C THR A 13 -5.40 -7.11 0.96
N LEU A 14 -5.48 -7.93 -0.09
CA LEU A 14 -6.53 -7.83 -1.09
C LEU A 14 -7.92 -8.06 -0.49
N SER A 15 -8.05 -9.01 0.45
CA SER A 15 -9.30 -9.23 1.18
C SER A 15 -9.80 -7.99 1.93
N VAL A 16 -8.90 -7.16 2.47
CA VAL A 16 -9.27 -5.92 3.18
C VAL A 16 -9.71 -4.83 2.21
N LEU A 17 -9.20 -4.82 0.98
CA LEU A 17 -9.55 -3.82 -0.04
C LEU A 17 -10.93 -4.06 -0.67
N VAL A 18 -11.51 -5.26 -0.52
CA VAL A 18 -12.84 -5.60 -1.07
C VAL A 18 -13.90 -4.62 -0.58
N SER A 19 -13.95 -4.31 0.72
CA SER A 19 -14.92 -3.35 1.25
C SER A 19 -14.74 -1.95 0.65
N GLY A 20 -13.49 -1.51 0.47
CA GLY A 20 -13.20 -0.25 -0.21
C GLY A 20 -13.60 -0.23 -1.68
N ALA A 21 -13.54 -1.39 -2.37
CA ALA A 21 -14.01 -1.51 -3.75
C ALA A 21 -15.55 -1.48 -3.83
N VAL A 22 -16.24 -2.13 -2.89
CA VAL A 22 -17.71 -2.12 -2.80
C VAL A 22 -18.25 -0.71 -2.56
N GLU A 23 -17.60 0.07 -1.67
CA GLU A 23 -17.94 1.47 -1.39
C GLU A 23 -17.49 2.44 -2.51
N GLY A 24 -16.89 1.94 -3.59
CA GLY A 24 -16.43 2.74 -4.73
C GLY A 24 -15.17 3.57 -4.47
N LEU A 25 -14.54 3.44 -3.30
CA LEU A 25 -13.29 4.12 -2.96
C LEU A 25 -12.08 3.54 -3.73
N VAL A 26 -12.03 2.22 -3.88
CA VAL A 26 -10.95 1.51 -4.59
C VAL A 26 -11.38 1.25 -6.02
N SER A 27 -10.82 2.03 -6.95
CA SER A 27 -11.14 1.90 -8.38
C SER A 27 -10.37 0.76 -9.05
N ASP A 28 -9.08 0.59 -8.77
CA ASP A 28 -8.26 -0.51 -9.25
C ASP A 28 -7.12 -0.83 -8.30
N VAL A 29 -6.63 -2.08 -8.37
CA VAL A 29 -5.47 -2.53 -7.62
C VAL A 29 -4.42 -3.04 -8.60
N VAL A 30 -3.18 -2.54 -8.43
CA VAL A 30 -2.04 -2.91 -9.27
C VAL A 30 -1.00 -3.62 -8.41
N VAL A 31 -0.64 -4.83 -8.83
CA VAL A 31 0.40 -5.66 -8.24
C VAL A 31 1.60 -5.66 -9.20
N LEU A 32 2.74 -5.26 -8.66
CA LEU A 32 4.01 -5.12 -9.38
C LEU A 32 4.95 -6.22 -8.88
N ASP A 33 5.17 -7.22 -9.70
CA ASP A 33 5.88 -8.43 -9.32
C ASP A 33 7.35 -8.36 -9.73
N HIS A 34 8.21 -8.92 -8.88
CA HIS A 34 9.66 -9.04 -9.10
C HIS A 34 10.10 -10.47 -9.46
N GLY A 35 9.23 -11.22 -10.13
CA GLY A 35 9.49 -12.60 -10.56
C GLY A 35 9.15 -13.65 -9.49
N SER A 36 7.94 -13.56 -8.92
CA SER A 36 7.42 -14.58 -8.00
C SER A 36 7.31 -15.94 -8.67
N ARG A 37 7.60 -16.99 -7.90
CA ARG A 37 7.50 -18.41 -8.30
C ARG A 37 6.38 -19.14 -7.57
N ASP A 38 5.70 -18.46 -6.66
CA ASP A 38 4.52 -18.95 -5.93
C ASP A 38 3.21 -18.62 -6.67
N GLY A 39 2.07 -18.79 -6.01
CA GLY A 39 0.75 -18.49 -6.56
C GLY A 39 0.36 -17.01 -6.53
N SER A 40 1.26 -16.06 -6.28
CA SER A 40 0.94 -14.62 -6.21
C SER A 40 0.16 -14.11 -7.42
N SER A 41 0.51 -14.56 -8.63
CA SER A 41 -0.20 -14.19 -9.86
C SER A 41 -1.65 -14.70 -9.87
N ARG A 42 -1.89 -15.93 -9.38
CA ARG A 42 -3.25 -16.50 -9.30
C ARG A 42 -4.10 -15.77 -8.27
N VAL A 43 -3.52 -15.38 -7.14
CA VAL A 43 -4.21 -14.57 -6.11
C VAL A 43 -4.60 -13.21 -6.67
N ALA A 44 -3.70 -12.54 -7.39
CA ALA A 44 -4.00 -11.25 -8.02
C ALA A 44 -5.12 -11.37 -9.06
N ASP A 45 -5.06 -12.39 -9.93
CA ASP A 45 -6.07 -12.66 -10.96
C ASP A 45 -7.44 -12.95 -10.35
N ALA A 46 -7.50 -13.83 -9.33
CA ALA A 46 -8.73 -14.15 -8.63
C ALA A 46 -9.37 -12.94 -7.92
N ALA A 47 -8.55 -11.97 -7.51
CA ALA A 47 -9.00 -10.72 -6.91
C ALA A 47 -9.30 -9.61 -7.95
N GLY A 48 -9.19 -9.88 -9.25
CA GLY A 48 -9.40 -8.90 -10.32
C GLY A 48 -8.35 -7.78 -10.37
N CYS A 49 -7.16 -8.03 -9.83
CA CYS A 49 -6.06 -7.07 -9.80
C CYS A 49 -5.27 -7.09 -11.11
N ARG A 50 -4.73 -5.93 -11.51
CA ARG A 50 -3.77 -5.86 -12.62
C ARG A 50 -2.41 -6.34 -12.13
N PHE A 51 -1.87 -7.39 -12.72
CA PHE A 51 -0.59 -7.98 -12.34
C PHE A 51 0.47 -7.73 -13.42
N HIS A 52 1.62 -7.17 -13.04
CA HIS A 52 2.71 -6.86 -13.96
C HIS A 52 4.02 -7.49 -13.48
N THR A 53 4.65 -8.33 -14.30
CA THR A 53 5.99 -8.90 -14.05
C THR A 53 7.12 -8.03 -14.61
N HIS A 54 6.82 -7.21 -15.61
CA HIS A 54 7.72 -6.23 -16.18
C HIS A 54 6.98 -4.90 -16.23
N TRP A 55 7.55 -3.88 -15.58
CA TRP A 55 6.86 -2.61 -15.40
C TRP A 55 7.86 -1.46 -15.25
N ASP A 56 7.41 -0.28 -15.67
CA ASP A 56 8.02 1.00 -15.30
C ASP A 56 7.02 1.78 -14.46
N ILE A 57 7.46 2.29 -13.32
CA ILE A 57 6.56 2.96 -12.37
C ILE A 57 5.85 4.16 -13.01
N LYS A 58 6.44 4.86 -13.98
CA LYS A 58 5.77 6.00 -14.63
C LYS A 58 4.55 5.54 -15.43
N ASP A 59 4.64 4.41 -16.10
CA ASP A 59 3.56 3.88 -16.93
C ASP A 59 2.44 3.29 -16.07
N ILE A 60 2.82 2.65 -14.96
CA ILE A 60 1.88 2.21 -13.93
C ILE A 60 1.12 3.39 -13.34
N LEU A 61 1.83 4.44 -12.90
CA LEU A 61 1.21 5.61 -12.28
C LEU A 61 0.31 6.36 -13.26
N ARG A 62 0.66 6.46 -14.54
CA ARG A 62 -0.19 7.11 -15.56
C ARG A 62 -1.46 6.30 -15.85
N SER A 63 -1.34 4.97 -15.89
CA SER A 63 -2.45 4.06 -16.19
C SER A 63 -3.37 3.76 -14.99
N ALA A 64 -3.01 4.15 -13.78
CA ALA A 64 -3.88 4.02 -12.60
C ALA A 64 -5.17 4.86 -12.77
N ARG A 65 -6.33 4.33 -12.36
CA ARG A 65 -7.62 5.01 -12.60
C ARG A 65 -7.91 6.12 -11.61
N GLY A 66 -7.55 5.93 -10.34
CA GLY A 66 -7.81 6.90 -9.27
C GLY A 66 -6.87 8.11 -9.30
N GLU A 67 -7.37 9.28 -8.91
CA GLU A 67 -6.56 10.50 -8.71
C GLU A 67 -5.75 10.48 -7.40
N TRP A 68 -6.07 9.55 -6.51
CA TRP A 68 -5.31 9.24 -5.31
C TRP A 68 -4.82 7.81 -5.36
N LEU A 69 -3.61 7.58 -4.85
CA LEU A 69 -2.93 6.31 -4.86
C LEU A 69 -2.64 5.88 -3.42
N LEU A 70 -2.98 4.65 -3.08
CA LEU A 70 -2.54 4.00 -1.86
C LEU A 70 -1.38 3.06 -2.19
N LEU A 71 -0.18 3.42 -1.73
CA LEU A 71 0.99 2.55 -1.76
C LEU A 71 1.01 1.73 -0.47
N ALA A 72 1.03 0.40 -0.61
CA ALA A 72 1.06 -0.53 0.51
C ALA A 72 1.97 -1.72 0.21
N GLN A 73 2.45 -2.38 1.27
CA GLN A 73 3.18 -3.64 1.19
C GLN A 73 2.18 -4.81 1.23
N PRO A 74 2.43 -5.92 0.50
CA PRO A 74 1.66 -7.15 0.67
C PRO A 74 1.70 -7.60 2.12
N GLY A 75 0.55 -7.91 2.70
CA GLY A 75 0.36 -8.30 4.09
C GLY A 75 -0.02 -7.15 5.02
N ALA A 76 0.05 -5.90 4.56
CA ALA A 76 -0.47 -4.77 5.31
C ALA A 76 -2.00 -4.82 5.35
N ARG A 77 -2.59 -4.54 6.52
CA ARG A 77 -4.05 -4.62 6.72
C ARG A 77 -4.58 -3.32 7.32
N LEU A 78 -5.44 -2.63 6.59
CA LEU A 78 -6.18 -1.48 7.07
C LEU A 78 -7.18 -1.91 8.16
N GLN A 79 -7.35 -1.08 9.19
CA GLN A 79 -8.25 -1.35 10.32
C GLN A 79 -9.58 -0.61 10.18
N ALA A 80 -10.52 -0.90 11.07
CA ALA A 80 -11.87 -0.32 11.04
C ALA A 80 -11.86 1.21 10.92
N GLY A 81 -12.83 1.75 10.16
CA GLY A 81 -12.99 3.19 9.93
C GLY A 81 -12.09 3.78 8.84
N TRP A 82 -11.22 2.98 8.21
CA TRP A 82 -10.31 3.50 7.18
C TRP A 82 -11.01 4.07 5.94
N ILE A 83 -12.15 3.50 5.53
CA ILE A 83 -12.85 3.92 4.31
C ILE A 83 -13.40 5.34 4.49
N ASP A 84 -14.19 5.56 5.55
CA ASP A 84 -14.80 6.86 5.86
C ASP A 84 -13.73 7.95 6.00
N GLU A 85 -12.67 7.67 6.76
CA GLU A 85 -11.60 8.63 6.98
C GLU A 85 -10.84 8.94 5.68
N VAL A 86 -10.55 7.93 4.85
CA VAL A 86 -9.86 8.17 3.58
C VAL A 86 -10.75 8.99 2.63
N MET A 87 -12.05 8.68 2.53
CA MET A 87 -13.00 9.45 1.72
C MET A 87 -13.06 10.92 2.17
N GLU A 88 -13.18 11.17 3.47
CA GLU A 88 -13.16 12.51 4.03
C GLU A 88 -11.82 13.21 3.77
N TYR A 89 -10.71 12.50 4.00
CA TYR A 89 -9.37 13.04 3.84
C TYR A 89 -9.10 13.50 2.40
N ILE A 90 -9.39 12.65 1.40
CA ILE A 90 -9.15 12.98 -0.01
C ILE A 90 -10.06 14.09 -0.53
N ALA A 91 -11.24 14.29 0.09
CA ALA A 91 -12.16 15.37 -0.25
C ALA A 91 -11.66 16.72 0.28
N LEU A 92 -11.04 16.74 1.46
CA LEU A 92 -10.67 17.97 2.18
C LEU A 92 -9.19 18.37 2.01
N ASN A 93 -8.32 17.42 1.65
CA ASN A 93 -6.87 17.63 1.65
C ASN A 93 -6.26 17.44 0.26
N LYS A 94 -5.03 17.94 0.10
CA LYS A 94 -4.22 17.77 -1.14
C LYS A 94 -2.82 17.22 -0.85
N GLN A 95 -2.52 16.96 0.41
CA GLN A 95 -1.20 16.53 0.86
C GLN A 95 -1.18 15.00 1.05
N PRO A 96 -0.01 14.36 0.99
CA PRO A 96 0.10 12.94 1.30
C PRO A 96 -0.32 12.63 2.74
N ALA A 97 -0.75 11.39 2.97
CA ALA A 97 -1.09 10.88 4.30
C ALA A 97 -0.55 9.47 4.55
N ARG A 98 -0.36 9.13 5.83
CA ARG A 98 0.00 7.77 6.29
C ARG A 98 -0.93 7.33 7.40
N PHE A 99 -1.18 6.04 7.49
CA PHE A 99 -2.01 5.47 8.55
C PHE A 99 -1.29 5.49 9.89
N ALA A 100 -2.06 5.45 10.97
CA ALA A 100 -1.50 5.29 12.29
C ALA A 100 -0.90 3.87 12.46
N PRO A 101 0.18 3.73 13.25
CA PRO A 101 0.66 2.42 13.64
C PRO A 101 -0.39 1.71 14.50
N SER A 102 -0.61 0.42 14.21
CA SER A 102 -1.52 -0.39 15.03
C SER A 102 -1.20 -0.31 16.53
N ARG A 103 -2.23 -0.20 17.37
CA ARG A 103 -2.10 -0.25 18.83
C ARG A 103 -1.78 -1.64 19.34
N THR A 104 -2.34 -2.65 18.69
CA THR A 104 -2.24 -4.06 19.07
C THR A 104 -0.92 -4.67 18.59
N TYR A 105 -0.49 -4.35 17.37
CA TYR A 105 0.69 -4.96 16.75
C TYR A 105 1.89 -4.01 16.78
N ARG A 106 2.53 -3.91 17.96
CA ARG A 106 3.66 -3.02 18.20
C ARG A 106 4.93 -3.80 18.51
N LEU A 107 6.04 -3.33 17.95
CA LEU A 107 7.35 -3.79 18.40
C LEU A 107 7.60 -3.36 19.86
N PRO A 108 8.23 -4.22 20.67
CA PRO A 108 8.69 -3.85 22.01
C PRO A 108 9.53 -2.58 21.99
N PHE A 109 9.46 -1.78 23.06
CA PHE A 109 10.13 -0.48 23.15
C PHE A 109 11.63 -0.54 22.80
N PHE A 110 12.34 -1.59 23.25
CA PHE A 110 13.76 -1.79 22.96
C PHE A 110 14.07 -2.00 21.47
N LYS A 111 13.15 -2.57 20.69
CA LYS A 111 13.31 -2.74 19.22
C LYS A 111 12.97 -1.47 18.42
N ARG A 112 12.49 -0.42 19.08
CA ARG A 112 12.13 0.85 18.43
C ARG A 112 13.26 1.87 18.43
N ILE A 113 14.19 1.75 19.38
CA ILE A 113 15.33 2.65 19.49
C ILE A 113 16.27 2.39 18.30
N GLY A 114 16.58 3.42 17.52
CA GLY A 114 17.47 3.34 16.36
C GLY A 114 16.86 2.68 15.11
N ARG A 115 15.58 2.27 15.14
CA ARG A 115 14.92 1.65 13.98
C ARG A 115 14.53 2.69 12.94
N ALA A 116 15.09 2.57 11.74
CA ALA A 116 14.56 3.25 10.57
C ALA A 116 13.23 2.58 10.16
N VAL A 117 12.11 3.31 10.28
CA VAL A 117 10.80 2.81 9.83
C VAL A 117 10.76 2.83 8.29
N PRO A 118 10.52 1.69 7.62
CA PRO A 118 10.38 1.64 6.17
C PRO A 118 9.29 2.61 5.69
N PRO A 119 9.48 3.28 4.53
CA PRO A 119 8.55 4.31 4.05
C PRO A 119 7.10 3.85 3.88
N LEU A 120 6.89 2.55 3.63
CA LEU A 120 5.58 1.95 3.36
C LEU A 120 5.02 1.12 4.51
N GLU A 121 5.68 1.09 5.68
CA GLU A 121 5.23 0.24 6.81
C GLU A 121 3.78 0.52 7.24
N TYR A 122 3.34 1.77 7.13
CA TYR A 122 1.99 2.21 7.48
C TYR A 122 1.24 2.76 6.26
N GLY A 123 1.61 2.31 5.07
CA GLY A 123 1.07 2.76 3.80
C GLY A 123 1.35 4.24 3.52
N LEU A 124 1.12 4.64 2.28
CA LEU A 124 1.18 6.04 1.86
C LEU A 124 0.04 6.33 0.91
N LEU A 125 -0.85 7.23 1.32
CA LEU A 125 -1.86 7.86 0.48
C LEU A 125 -1.24 9.09 -0.18
N LEU A 126 -1.22 9.13 -1.52
CA LEU A 126 -0.48 10.12 -2.30
C LEU A 126 -1.32 10.57 -3.51
N PRO A 127 -1.42 11.87 -3.82
CA PRO A 127 -2.05 12.32 -5.06
C PRO A 127 -1.30 11.78 -6.28
N LYS A 128 -2.03 11.24 -7.26
CA LYS A 128 -1.48 10.69 -8.52
C LYS A 128 -0.56 11.68 -9.23
N ARG A 129 -0.99 12.96 -9.30
CA ARG A 129 -0.19 14.04 -9.91
C ARG A 129 1.18 14.22 -9.24
N GLN A 130 1.23 14.13 -7.92
CA GLN A 130 2.48 14.22 -7.16
C GLN A 130 3.35 12.97 -7.40
N ALA A 131 2.74 11.78 -7.40
CA ALA A 131 3.45 10.53 -7.68
C ALA A 131 4.12 10.56 -9.07
N ILE A 132 3.39 10.99 -10.11
CA ILE A 132 3.91 11.11 -11.48
C ILE A 132 5.08 12.10 -11.55
N ALA A 133 5.00 13.23 -10.82
CA ALA A 133 6.07 14.23 -10.81
C ALA A 133 7.36 13.73 -10.13
N LEU A 134 7.23 12.82 -9.16
CA LEU A 134 8.36 12.25 -8.42
C LEU A 134 8.98 11.04 -9.14
N ALA A 135 8.17 10.32 -9.91
CA ALA A 135 8.54 9.05 -10.50
C ALA A 135 9.67 9.17 -11.52
N LYS A 136 10.69 8.31 -11.37
CA LYS A 136 11.77 8.13 -12.33
C LYS A 136 11.74 6.70 -12.86
N SER A 137 12.25 6.50 -14.06
CA SER A 137 12.35 5.14 -14.63
C SER A 137 13.24 4.26 -13.75
N GLY A 138 12.84 3.01 -13.56
CA GLY A 138 13.55 2.05 -12.69
C GLY A 138 13.42 2.32 -11.18
N MET A 139 12.59 3.27 -10.75
CA MET A 139 12.32 3.53 -9.34
C MET A 139 11.30 2.52 -8.79
N ASP A 140 11.55 1.98 -7.60
CA ASP A 140 10.62 1.16 -6.85
C ASP A 140 9.65 2.00 -5.97
N LEU A 141 8.64 1.34 -5.41
CA LEU A 141 7.59 1.93 -4.59
C LEU A 141 8.15 2.52 -3.29
N GLU A 142 9.17 1.91 -2.71
CA GLU A 142 9.79 2.42 -1.49
C GLU A 142 10.55 3.71 -1.72
N ALA A 143 11.32 3.80 -2.82
CA ALA A 143 12.00 5.01 -3.25
C ALA A 143 11.02 6.13 -3.57
N LEU A 144 9.87 5.81 -4.19
CA LEU A 144 8.80 6.78 -4.43
C LEU A 144 8.19 7.32 -3.13
N ALA A 145 8.03 6.46 -2.12
CA ALA A 145 7.45 6.81 -0.82
C ALA A 145 8.44 7.51 0.14
N LYS A 146 9.75 7.40 -0.13
CA LYS A 146 10.81 7.98 0.70
C LYS A 146 10.74 9.51 0.67
N GLY A 147 10.93 10.14 1.84
CA GLY A 147 11.00 11.59 1.97
C GLY A 147 9.67 12.34 1.84
N GLN A 148 8.54 11.65 1.66
CA GLN A 148 7.23 12.30 1.59
C GLN A 148 6.80 12.81 2.96
N LYS A 149 6.57 14.13 3.06
CA LYS A 149 5.94 14.74 4.24
C LYS A 149 4.45 14.44 4.19
N ALA A 150 3.99 13.60 5.10
CA ALA A 150 2.63 13.11 5.11
C ALA A 150 1.93 13.44 6.44
N SER A 151 0.66 13.84 6.36
CA SER A 151 -0.21 13.91 7.52
C SER A 151 -0.47 12.51 8.07
N LYS A 152 -0.81 12.42 9.35
CA LYS A 152 -1.13 11.15 9.99
C LYS A 152 -2.65 11.00 10.08
N LEU A 153 -3.16 9.88 9.56
CA LEU A 153 -4.55 9.46 9.74
C LEU A 153 -4.73 8.81 11.13
N ALA A 154 -5.94 8.86 11.65
CA ALA A 154 -6.35 8.21 12.89
C ALA A 154 -6.55 6.70 12.70
N SER A 155 -7.07 6.27 11.55
CA SER A 155 -7.21 4.86 11.20
C SER A 155 -5.87 4.16 11.17
N GLU A 156 -5.87 2.95 11.70
CA GLU A 156 -4.67 2.17 11.90
C GLU A 156 -4.39 1.26 10.70
N MET A 157 -3.11 1.00 10.47
CA MET A 157 -2.66 -0.07 9.58
C MET A 157 -1.81 -1.06 10.38
N ILE A 158 -2.16 -2.34 10.28
CA ILE A 158 -1.31 -3.44 10.72
C ILE A 158 -0.19 -3.61 9.68
N PRO A 159 1.09 -3.54 10.09
CA PRO A 159 2.21 -3.68 9.17
C PRO A 159 2.32 -5.06 8.51
N ALA A 160 2.89 -5.10 7.31
CA ALA A 160 3.13 -6.34 6.57
C ALA A 160 4.02 -7.35 7.31
N TRP A 161 4.98 -6.87 8.13
CA TRP A 161 5.86 -7.77 8.90
C TRP A 161 5.10 -8.64 9.91
N VAL A 162 3.88 -8.23 10.31
CA VAL A 162 3.02 -9.05 11.19
C VAL A 162 2.54 -10.30 10.47
N ALA A 163 2.21 -10.18 9.18
CA ALA A 163 1.80 -11.32 8.36
C ALA A 163 2.99 -12.26 8.09
N ALA A 164 4.17 -11.68 7.82
CA ALA A 164 5.39 -12.46 7.62
C ALA A 164 5.84 -13.24 8.87
N ALA A 165 5.55 -12.74 10.07
CA ALA A 165 5.91 -13.39 11.33
C ALA A 165 4.96 -14.53 11.75
N ALA A 166 3.84 -14.72 11.04
CA ALA A 166 2.87 -15.79 11.32
C ALA A 166 3.16 -17.09 10.54
N ARG A 167 4.27 -17.14 9.78
CA ARG A 167 4.80 -18.32 9.09
C ARG A 167 5.86 -19.00 9.95
#